data_AF-C0LNQ8-F1
#
_entry.id   AF-C0LNQ8-F1
#
_cell.length_a   1.000
_cell.length_b   1.000
_cell.length_c   1.000
_cell.angle_alpha   90.00
_cell.angle_beta   90.00
_cell.angle_gamma   90.00
#
_symmetry.space_group_name_H-M   'P 1'
#
loop_
_entity.id
_entity.type
_entity.pdbx_description
1 polymer ?
#
loop_
_entity_poly.entity_id
_entity_poly.type
_entity_poly.pdbx_seq_one_letter_code
_entity_poly.pdbx_strand_id
1 'polypeptide(L)'
;SGCVVSLVVLAVADEKYTRKYDDVNVDKILQNNRVLTNYIRCLMDEGPCTAEGRELRKTVPDALSSGCDKCNDKQKAMTEKVIDHLKTKRSRDWDRLVAKYDPNGEYKKRYEKS
;
A
#
# COMPACT_ATOMS: atom_id res chain seq x y z
N SER A 1 -52.25 -18.19 -10.66
CA SER A 1 -50.85 -18.60 -10.85
C SER A 1 -49.94 -17.47 -10.46
N GLY A 2 -49.14 -17.61 -9.38
CA GLY A 2 -48.26 -16.56 -8.86
C GLY A 2 -46.79 -16.90 -9.10
N CYS A 3 -46.06 -16.02 -9.77
CA CYS A 3 -44.61 -16.13 -9.97
C CYS A 3 -43.87 -15.70 -8.70
N VAL A 4 -43.05 -16.60 -8.16
CA VAL A 4 -42.13 -16.31 -7.06
C VAL A 4 -40.84 -15.79 -7.68
N VAL A 5 -40.56 -14.49 -7.52
CA VAL A 5 -39.30 -13.87 -7.97
C VAL A 5 -38.27 -14.05 -6.85
N SER A 6 -37.37 -15.03 -6.99
CA SER A 6 -36.25 -15.22 -6.06
C SER A 6 -35.18 -14.15 -6.30
N LEU A 7 -35.08 -13.18 -5.38
CA LEU A 7 -33.94 -12.26 -5.26
C LEU A 7 -32.72 -13.03 -4.76
N VAL A 8 -31.77 -13.31 -5.65
CA VAL A 8 -30.44 -13.82 -5.28
C VAL A 8 -29.61 -12.63 -4.79
N VAL A 9 -29.38 -12.54 -3.48
CA VAL A 9 -28.43 -11.59 -2.90
C VAL A 9 -27.02 -12.14 -3.10
N LEU A 10 -26.28 -11.59 -4.06
CA LEU A 10 -24.84 -11.83 -4.19
C LEU A 10 -24.12 -11.14 -3.03
N ALA A 11 -23.66 -11.93 -2.05
CA ALA A 11 -22.73 -11.45 -1.05
C ALA A 11 -21.39 -11.15 -1.74
N VAL A 12 -21.10 -9.87 -1.96
CA VAL A 12 -19.77 -9.44 -2.43
C VAL A 12 -18.80 -9.70 -1.28
N ALA A 13 -17.97 -10.72 -1.40
CA ALA A 13 -16.86 -10.91 -0.49
C ALA A 13 -15.87 -9.75 -0.70
N ASP A 14 -15.68 -8.94 0.34
CA ASP A 14 -14.69 -7.85 0.34
C ASP A 14 -13.28 -8.49 0.36
N GLU A 15 -12.62 -8.53 -0.80
CA GLU A 15 -11.30 -9.15 -0.94
C GLU A 15 -10.23 -8.30 -0.25
N LYS A 16 -9.91 -8.61 1.02
CA LYS A 16 -8.86 -7.93 1.79
C LYS A 16 -7.45 -8.33 1.33
N TYR A 17 -6.49 -7.42 1.49
CA TYR A 17 -5.08 -7.73 1.27
C TYR A 17 -4.56 -8.78 2.27
N THR A 18 -3.52 -9.52 1.86
CA THR A 18 -2.94 -10.56 2.70
C THR A 18 -2.45 -10.00 4.04
N ARG A 19 -2.72 -10.75 5.11
CA ARG A 19 -2.30 -10.41 6.48
C ARG A 19 -0.98 -11.04 6.88
N LYS A 20 -0.35 -11.79 5.97
CA LYS A 20 0.88 -12.56 6.20
C LYS A 20 2.04 -11.70 6.71
N TYR A 21 2.03 -10.41 6.40
CA TYR A 21 3.09 -9.47 6.72
C TYR A 21 2.66 -8.39 7.72
N ASP A 22 1.50 -8.54 8.37
CA ASP A 22 0.98 -7.57 9.35
C ASP A 22 1.87 -7.43 10.60
N ASP A 23 2.75 -8.40 10.87
CA ASP A 23 3.65 -8.41 12.03
C ASP A 23 5.11 -8.09 11.66
N VAL A 24 5.35 -7.61 10.44
CA VAL A 24 6.67 -7.09 10.05
C VAL A 24 7.01 -5.86 10.91
N ASN A 25 8.22 -5.85 11.45
CA ASN A 25 8.68 -4.71 12.24
C ASN A 25 9.13 -3.56 11.31
N VAL A 26 8.18 -2.72 10.95
CA VAL A 26 8.38 -1.55 10.09
C VAL A 26 9.41 -0.58 10.69
N ASP A 27 9.44 -0.41 12.00
CA ASP A 27 10.42 0.49 12.65
C ASP A 27 11.86 0.05 12.42
N LYS A 28 12.14 -1.25 12.51
CA LYS A 28 13.47 -1.80 12.21
C LYS A 28 13.87 -1.59 10.76
N ILE A 29 12.91 -1.64 9.83
CA ILE A 29 13.15 -1.37 8.40
C ILE A 29 13.47 0.11 8.21
N LEU A 30 12.62 1.00 8.73
CA LEU A 30 12.77 2.45 8.59
C LEU A 30 14.05 2.99 9.24
N GLN A 31 14.49 2.40 10.35
CA GLN A 31 15.74 2.78 11.03
C GLN A 31 17.00 2.21 10.35
N ASN A 32 16.86 1.23 9.46
CA ASN A 32 17.98 0.62 8.76
C ASN A 32 18.04 1.09 7.29
N ASN A 33 18.86 2.12 7.05
CA ASN A 33 19.03 2.72 5.71
C ASN A 33 19.35 1.71 4.60
N ARG A 34 20.13 0.66 4.90
CA ARG A 34 20.48 -0.37 3.91
C ARG A 34 19.25 -1.20 3.54
N VAL A 35 18.49 -1.64 4.53
CA VAL A 35 17.27 -2.44 4.32
C VAL A 35 16.20 -1.59 3.63
N LEU A 36 15.94 -0.38 4.12
CA LEU A 36 14.97 0.54 3.50
C LEU A 36 15.31 0.82 2.04
N THR A 37 16.58 1.09 1.72
CA THR A 37 17.03 1.32 0.34
C THR A 37 16.77 0.10 -0.56
N ASN A 38 16.89 -1.13 -0.04
CA ASN A 38 16.56 -2.32 -0.81
C ASN A 38 15.06 -2.45 -1.08
N TYR A 39 14.20 -2.13 -0.12
CA TYR A 39 12.74 -2.08 -0.34
C TYR A 39 12.38 -1.02 -1.40
N ILE A 40 12.97 0.18 -1.31
CA ILE A 40 12.74 1.24 -2.29
C ILE A 40 13.20 0.81 -3.69
N ARG A 41 14.39 0.23 -3.83
CA ARG A 41 14.87 -0.31 -5.11
C ARG A 41 13.94 -1.38 -5.67
N CYS A 42 13.46 -2.30 -4.83
CA CYS A 42 12.47 -3.29 -5.22
C CYS A 42 11.19 -2.63 -5.77
N LEU A 43 10.64 -1.66 -5.04
CA LEU A 43 9.47 -0.89 -5.45
C LEU A 43 9.73 -0.08 -6.73
N MET A 44 10.97 0.32 -6.98
CA MET A 44 11.37 1.09 -8.16
C MET A 44 11.78 0.26 -9.38
N ASP A 45 11.75 -1.09 -9.31
CA ASP A 45 12.30 -1.97 -10.38
C ASP A 45 13.83 -1.92 -10.53
N GLU A 46 14.54 -1.48 -9.50
CA GLU A 46 15.99 -1.22 -9.54
C GLU A 46 16.81 -2.24 -8.76
N GLY A 47 16.20 -3.33 -8.32
CA GLY A 47 16.88 -4.34 -7.53
C GLY A 47 16.01 -5.53 -7.15
N PRO A 48 16.61 -6.51 -6.45
CA PRO A 48 15.90 -7.69 -6.01
C PRO A 48 14.85 -7.35 -4.95
N CYS A 49 13.76 -8.12 -4.95
CA CYS A 49 12.71 -8.02 -3.96
C CYS A 49 12.75 -9.22 -3.00
N THR A 50 12.43 -8.98 -1.73
CA THR A 50 11.99 -10.03 -0.81
C THR A 50 10.59 -10.51 -1.21
N ALA A 51 10.11 -11.61 -0.61
CA ALA A 51 8.74 -12.06 -0.84
C ALA A 51 7.71 -10.99 -0.42
N GLU A 52 7.94 -10.36 0.73
CA GLU A 52 7.15 -9.23 1.22
C GLU A 52 7.23 -8.02 0.29
N GLY A 53 8.43 -7.61 -0.13
CA GLY A 53 8.60 -6.47 -1.03
C GLY A 53 7.90 -6.67 -2.38
N ARG A 54 7.87 -7.92 -2.89
CA ARG A 54 7.09 -8.26 -4.09
C ARG A 54 5.59 -8.11 -3.86
N GLU A 55 5.11 -8.55 -2.70
CA GLU A 55 3.70 -8.42 -2.37
C GLU A 55 3.31 -6.95 -2.23
N LEU A 56 4.06 -6.18 -1.43
CA LEU A 56 3.86 -4.74 -1.27
C LEU A 56 3.83 -4.03 -2.62
N ARG A 57 4.78 -4.33 -3.50
CA ARG A 57 4.86 -3.73 -4.83
C ARG A 57 3.62 -4.02 -5.69
N LYS A 58 3.04 -5.21 -5.60
CA LYS A 58 1.81 -5.56 -6.32
C LYS A 58 0.59 -4.85 -5.75
N THR A 59 0.57 -4.66 -4.43
CA THR A 59 -0.55 -4.07 -3.69
C THR A 59 -0.61 -2.55 -3.79
N VAL A 60 0.54 -1.87 -3.85
CA VAL A 60 0.60 -0.39 -3.82
C VAL A 60 -0.29 0.28 -4.89
N PRO A 61 -0.27 -0.12 -6.18
CA PRO A 61 -1.11 0.53 -7.19
C PRO A 61 -2.61 0.44 -6.88
N ASP A 62 -3.09 -0.75 -6.49
CA ASP A 62 -4.49 -0.98 -6.15
C ASP A 62 -4.87 -0.14 -4.92
N ALA A 63 -4.06 -0.21 -3.86
CA ALA A 63 -4.31 0.50 -2.60
C ALA A 63 -4.35 2.03 -2.79
N LEU A 64 -3.51 2.59 -3.65
CA LEU A 64 -3.56 4.02 -3.96
C LEU A 64 -4.82 4.39 -4.74
N SER A 65 -5.19 3.59 -5.75
CA SER A 65 -6.36 3.86 -6.59
C SER A 65 -7.68 3.75 -5.82
N SER A 66 -7.80 2.73 -4.97
CA SER A 66 -9.00 2.47 -4.18
C SER A 66 -9.06 3.27 -2.88
N GLY A 67 -7.92 3.81 -2.42
CA GLY A 67 -7.82 4.46 -1.12
C GLY A 67 -7.72 3.46 0.03
N CYS A 68 -7.07 2.33 -0.20
CA CYS A 68 -6.80 1.32 0.82
C CYS A 68 -8.10 0.75 1.44
N ASP A 69 -9.17 0.61 0.65
CA ASP A 69 -10.45 0.01 1.06
C ASP A 69 -10.30 -1.45 1.55
N LYS A 70 -9.34 -2.16 0.96
CA LYS A 70 -8.95 -3.53 1.30
C LYS A 70 -7.91 -3.63 2.43
N CYS A 71 -7.43 -2.49 2.93
CA CYS A 71 -6.46 -2.46 4.02
C CYS A 71 -7.12 -2.61 5.38
N ASN A 72 -6.49 -3.37 6.26
CA ASN A 72 -6.86 -3.40 7.67
C ASN A 72 -6.20 -2.24 8.46
N ASP A 73 -6.59 -2.07 9.72
CA ASP A 73 -6.13 -0.96 10.55
C ASP A 73 -4.61 -0.99 10.80
N LYS A 74 -4.01 -2.18 10.95
CA LYS A 74 -2.54 -2.31 11.06
C LYS A 74 -1.85 -1.83 9.79
N GLN A 75 -2.34 -2.23 8.62
CA GLN A 75 -1.78 -1.86 7.32
C GLN A 75 -1.89 -0.34 7.08
N LYS A 76 -3.02 0.28 7.46
CA LYS A 76 -3.19 1.74 7.41
C LYS A 76 -2.20 2.47 8.31
N ALA A 77 -2.11 2.07 9.58
CA ALA A 77 -1.18 2.69 10.54
C ALA A 77 0.30 2.51 10.13
N MET A 78 0.67 1.34 9.61
CA MET A 78 2.02 1.11 9.07
C MET A 78 2.28 1.99 7.85
N THR A 79 1.30 2.14 6.95
CA THR A 79 1.40 2.96 5.75
C THR A 79 1.63 4.43 6.11
N GLU A 80 0.83 4.99 7.02
CA GLU A 80 1.00 6.37 7.53
C GLU A 80 2.41 6.59 8.07
N LYS A 81 2.89 5.68 8.93
CA LYS A 81 4.25 5.76 9.48
C LYS A 81 5.34 5.75 8.42
N VAL A 82 5.20 4.90 7.39
CA VAL A 82 6.15 4.83 6.27
C VAL A 82 6.13 6.13 5.47
N ILE A 83 4.95 6.66 5.15
CA ILE A 83 4.80 7.91 4.42
C ILE A 83 5.46 9.06 5.17
N ASP A 84 5.18 9.23 6.46
CA ASP A 84 5.75 10.29 7.29
C ASP A 84 7.27 10.19 7.33
N HIS A 85 7.81 8.98 7.52
CA HIS A 85 9.26 8.77 7.51
C HIS A 85 9.86 9.12 6.14
N LEU A 86 9.25 8.68 5.04
CA LEU A 86 9.78 8.95 3.71
C LEU A 86 9.72 10.45 3.37
N LYS A 87 8.62 11.13 3.65
CA LYS A 87 8.48 12.59 3.44
C LYS A 87 9.53 13.38 4.23
N THR A 88 9.78 12.99 5.48
CA THR A 88 10.64 13.78 6.39
C THR A 88 12.13 13.42 6.33
N LYS A 89 12.46 12.14 6.12
CA LYS A 89 13.85 11.63 6.19
C LYS A 89 14.39 11.14 4.85
N ARG A 90 13.54 10.87 3.85
CA ARG A 90 13.91 10.31 2.54
C ARG A 90 13.16 11.00 1.40
N SER A 91 13.01 12.32 1.45
CA SER A 91 12.16 13.09 0.53
C SER A 91 12.42 12.79 -0.95
N ARG A 92 13.70 12.64 -1.35
CA ARG A 92 14.05 12.24 -2.72
C ARG A 92 13.50 10.87 -3.12
N ASP A 93 13.51 9.89 -2.22
CA ASP A 93 12.93 8.57 -2.49
C ASP A 93 11.40 8.64 -2.49
N TRP A 94 10.81 9.45 -1.61
CA TRP A 94 9.38 9.74 -1.63
C TRP A 94 8.92 10.30 -2.98
N ASP A 95 9.60 11.32 -3.49
CA ASP A 95 9.26 11.95 -4.77
C ASP A 95 9.34 10.95 -5.95
N ARG A 96 10.33 10.05 -5.92
CA ARG A 96 10.48 8.99 -6.93
C ARG A 96 9.36 7.97 -6.87
N LEU A 97 8.98 7.55 -5.66
CA LEU A 97 7.86 6.62 -5.47
C LEU A 97 6.54 7.25 -5.90
N VAL A 98 6.29 8.51 -5.52
CA VAL A 98 5.10 9.26 -5.96
C VAL A 98 5.08 9.38 -7.49
N ALA A 99 6.20 9.76 -8.12
CA ALA A 99 6.24 9.87 -9.58
C ALA A 99 5.92 8.54 -10.29
N LYS A 100 6.27 7.41 -9.67
CA LYS A 100 5.98 6.08 -10.22
C LYS A 100 4.55 5.61 -9.98
N TYR A 101 4.03 5.81 -8.77
CA TYR A 101 2.78 5.18 -8.33
C TYR A 101 1.58 6.14 -8.28
N ASP A 102 1.81 7.44 -8.24
CA ASP A 102 0.78 8.49 -8.24
C ASP A 102 1.09 9.59 -9.29
N PRO A 103 1.25 9.24 -10.58
CA PRO A 103 1.62 10.22 -11.62
C PRO A 103 0.55 11.31 -11.83
N ASN A 104 -0.71 11.03 -11.49
CA ASN A 104 -1.83 11.97 -11.62
C ASN A 104 -2.12 12.76 -10.32
N GLY A 105 -1.36 12.50 -9.25
CA GLY A 105 -1.52 13.15 -7.96
C GLY A 105 -2.86 12.85 -7.27
N GLU A 106 -3.51 11.73 -7.60
CA GLU A 106 -4.80 11.33 -7.03
C GLU A 106 -4.68 10.98 -5.55
N TYR A 107 -3.62 10.25 -5.19
CA TYR A 107 -3.34 9.94 -3.80
C TYR A 107 -3.00 11.21 -3.03
N LYS A 108 -2.11 12.07 -3.56
CA LYS A 108 -1.79 13.36 -2.94
C LYS A 108 -3.03 14.21 -2.67
N LYS A 109 -3.94 14.32 -3.64
CA LYS A 109 -5.21 15.06 -3.47
C LYS A 109 -6.07 14.52 -2.35
N ARG A 110 -6.07 13.19 -2.12
CA ARG A 110 -6.90 12.52 -1.12
C ARG A 110 -6.30 12.59 0.30
N TYR A 111 -4.97 12.58 0.44
CA TYR A 111 -4.32 12.38 1.73
C TYR A 111 -3.36 13.49 2.19
N GLU A 112 -2.90 14.41 1.32
CA GLU A 112 -2.07 15.55 1.76
C GLU A 112 -2.89 16.71 2.36
N LYS A 113 -4.21 16.58 2.44
CA LYS A 113 -5.13 17.59 3.01
C LYS A 113 -5.43 17.43 4.51
N SER A 114 -4.78 16.50 5.19
CA SER A 114 -4.93 16.29 6.64
C SER A 114 -3.76 16.88 7.42
#